data_AF-A0A2V4SZC6-F1
#
_entry.id   AF-A0A2V4SZC6-F1
#
_cell.length_a   1.000
_cell.length_b   1.000
_cell.length_c   1.000
_cell.angle_alpha   90.00
_cell.angle_beta   90.00
_cell.angle_gamma   90.00
#
_symmetry.space_group_name_H-M   'P 1'
#
loop_
_entity.id
_entity.type
_entity.pdbx_description
1 polymer ?
#
loop_
_entity_poly.entity_id
_entity_poly.type
_entity_poly.pdbx_seq_one_letter_code
_entity_poly.pdbx_strand_id
1 'polypeptide(L)'
;METRLDTFNGWKMRAAVESRLTSKGEAKYYIVEPITYAEHSGGIPRTEAEVRGQGGPFDSSDEAFSAAFRRCRHAIASAIRLRNLESFR
;
A
#
# COMPACT_ATOMS: atom_id res chain seq x y z
N MET A 1 -3.42 14.06 8.57
CA MET A 1 -3.49 12.73 7.92
C MET A 1 -3.78 12.95 6.44
N GLU A 2 -3.00 12.34 5.57
CA GLU A 2 -3.12 12.41 4.11
C GLU A 2 -3.44 11.01 3.57
N THR A 3 -4.24 10.91 2.51
CA THR A 3 -4.53 9.65 1.83
C THR A 3 -4.23 9.80 0.34
N ARG A 4 -3.54 8.83 -0.25
CA ARG A 4 -3.25 8.79 -1.69
C ARG A 4 -3.75 7.50 -2.32
N LEU A 5 -4.11 7.63 -3.59
CA LEU A 5 -4.47 6.54 -4.48
C LEU A 5 -3.42 6.44 -5.58
N ASP A 6 -3.08 5.21 -5.96
CA ASP A 6 -2.21 4.92 -7.11
C ASP A 6 -2.73 3.67 -7.83
N THR A 7 -2.26 3.42 -9.05
CA THR A 7 -2.67 2.27 -9.86
C THR A 7 -1.45 1.47 -10.33
N PHE A 8 -1.55 0.15 -10.30
CA PHE A 8 -0.50 -0.75 -10.78
C PHE A 8 -1.13 -1.98 -11.44
N ASN A 9 -0.81 -2.24 -12.72
CA ASN A 9 -1.32 -3.40 -13.48
C ASN A 9 -2.86 -3.57 -13.45
N GLY A 10 -3.61 -2.47 -13.44
CA GLY A 10 -5.08 -2.53 -13.32
C GLY A 10 -5.60 -2.74 -11.90
N TRP A 11 -4.74 -2.66 -10.89
CA TRP A 11 -5.11 -2.67 -9.47
C TRP A 11 -5.00 -1.27 -8.89
N LYS A 12 -6.01 -0.83 -8.15
CA LYS A 12 -5.98 0.39 -7.33
C LYS A 12 -5.33 0.10 -5.99
N MET A 13 -4.48 1.00 -5.54
CA MET A 13 -3.82 0.97 -4.24
C MET A 13 -4.24 2.21 -3.44
N ARG A 14 -4.44 2.07 -2.14
CA ARG A 14 -4.76 3.16 -1.21
C ARG A 14 -3.87 3.07 0.01
N ALA A 15 -3.22 4.18 0.32
CA ALA A 15 -2.41 4.33 1.53
C ALA A 15 -2.81 5.59 2.27
N ALA A 16 -2.68 5.56 3.60
CA ALA A 16 -2.80 6.73 4.45
C ALA A 16 -1.49 6.97 5.19
N VAL A 17 -1.12 8.24 5.34
CA VAL A 17 0.08 8.68 6.05
C VAL A 17 -0.31 9.77 7.04
N GLU A 18 0.22 9.70 8.24
CA GLU A 18 0.07 10.74 9.24
C GLU A 18 1.41 11.35 9.62
N SER A 19 1.42 12.66 9.88
CA SER A 19 2.56 13.34 10.46
C SER A 19 2.43 13.37 11.98
N ARG A 20 3.53 13.13 12.68
CA ARG A 20 3.65 13.33 14.14
C ARG A 20 4.90 14.15 14.40
N LEU A 21 4.81 15.07 15.35
CA LEU A 21 5.97 15.84 15.81
C LEU A 21 6.79 15.01 16.79
N THR A 22 8.11 15.02 16.65
CA THR A 22 9.03 14.48 17.65
C THR A 22 9.08 15.39 18.87
N SER A 23 9.71 14.93 19.96
CA SER A 23 9.99 15.77 21.14
C SER A 23 10.86 17.00 20.82
N LYS A 24 11.54 17.01 19.66
CA LYS A 24 12.33 18.13 19.16
C LYS A 24 11.55 19.06 18.22
N GLY A 25 10.27 18.80 17.99
CA GLY A 25 9.43 19.58 17.07
C GLY A 25 9.63 19.25 15.59
N GLU A 26 10.34 18.15 15.26
CA GLU A 26 10.55 17.71 13.88
C GLU A 26 9.34 16.91 13.40
N ALA A 27 8.84 17.18 12.19
CA ALA A 27 7.78 16.35 11.61
C ALA A 27 8.36 15.02 11.11
N LYS A 28 7.78 13.90 11.56
CA LYS A 28 8.02 12.56 11.01
C LYS A 28 6.73 11.98 10.49
N TYR A 29 6.83 11.19 9.43
CA TYR A 29 5.68 10.62 8.74
C TYR A 29 5.57 9.13 9.00
N TYR A 30 4.35 8.64 9.20
CA TYR A 30 4.05 7.27 9.57
C TYR A 30 2.96 6.74 8.65
N ILE A 31 3.15 5.52 8.13
CA ILE A 31 2.10 4.83 7.37
C ILE A 31 1.01 4.40 8.37
N VAL A 32 -0.23 4.77 8.07
CA VAL A 32 -1.41 4.33 8.81
C VAL A 32 -1.91 3.05 8.17
N GLU A 33 -1.90 1.97 8.94
CA GLU A 33 -2.44 0.68 8.52
C GLU A 33 -3.97 0.66 8.60
N PRO A 34 -4.64 -0.18 7.77
CA PRO A 34 -4.07 -1.01 6.71
C PRO A 34 -3.80 -0.23 5.42
N ILE A 35 -2.78 -0.66 4.67
CA ILE A 35 -2.64 -0.27 3.26
C ILE A 35 -3.49 -1.24 2.43
N THR A 36 -4.34 -0.75 1.54
CA THR A 36 -5.28 -1.60 0.78
C THR A 36 -5.02 -1.57 -0.72
N TYR A 37 -5.34 -2.67 -1.40
CA TYR A 37 -5.33 -2.73 -2.86
C TYR A 37 -6.47 -3.59 -3.41
N ALA A 38 -6.95 -3.30 -4.63
CA ALA A 38 -8.06 -4.01 -5.27
C ALA A 38 -8.00 -3.94 -6.81
N GLU A 39 -8.37 -5.02 -7.50
CA GLU A 39 -8.41 -5.11 -8.97
C GLU A 39 -9.59 -4.27 -9.54
N HIS A 40 -9.40 -3.62 -10.69
CA HIS A 40 -10.40 -2.71 -11.27
C HIS A 40 -11.53 -3.45 -12.02
N SER A 41 -11.30 -4.69 -12.45
CA SER A 41 -12.18 -5.39 -13.40
C SER A 41 -12.53 -6.80 -12.92
N GLY A 42 -13.80 -6.97 -12.54
CA GLY A 42 -14.52 -8.24 -12.65
C GLY A 42 -14.53 -9.11 -11.40
N GLY A 43 -15.69 -9.14 -10.71
CA GLY A 43 -16.34 -10.33 -10.11
C GLY A 43 -15.60 -11.27 -9.15
N ILE A 44 -14.29 -11.15 -8.98
CA ILE A 44 -13.46 -12.00 -8.13
C ILE A 44 -13.48 -11.40 -6.72
N PRO A 45 -13.61 -12.22 -5.65
CA PRO A 45 -13.82 -11.71 -4.31
C PRO A 45 -12.70 -10.75 -3.93
N ARG A 46 -13.13 -9.57 -3.50
CA ARG A 46 -12.35 -8.51 -2.87
C ARG A 46 -11.33 -9.14 -1.93
N THR A 47 -10.11 -9.35 -2.42
CA THR A 47 -9.00 -9.62 -1.52
C THR A 47 -8.64 -8.25 -0.99
N GLU A 48 -9.39 -7.77 0.01
CA GLU A 48 -9.02 -6.64 0.86
C GLU A 48 -7.72 -7.03 1.57
N ALA A 49 -6.63 -7.02 0.81
CA ALA A 49 -5.34 -7.39 1.31
C ALA A 49 -4.81 -6.18 2.06
N GLU A 50 -5.08 -6.19 3.36
CA GLU A 50 -4.44 -5.34 4.34
C GLU A 50 -2.95 -5.71 4.36
N VAL A 51 -2.12 -4.99 3.60
CA VAL A 51 -0.68 -5.16 3.71
C VAL A 51 -0.21 -4.42 4.94
N ARG A 52 0.40 -5.17 5.86
CA ARG A 52 1.01 -4.58 7.05
C ARG A 52 2.35 -3.91 6.72
N GLY A 53 2.50 -2.67 7.17
CA GLY A 53 3.63 -1.75 6.98
C GLY A 53 4.53 -1.69 8.22
N GLN A 54 5.86 -1.53 8.04
CA GLN A 54 6.65 -0.85 9.09
C GLN A 54 6.21 0.61 9.04
N GLY A 55 5.34 0.99 9.98
CA GLY A 55 4.79 2.33 10.08
C GLY A 55 5.84 3.30 10.60
N GLY A 56 6.71 3.79 9.71
CA GLY A 56 7.62 4.90 9.95
C GLY A 56 8.75 4.65 10.98
N PRO A 57 9.49 5.70 11.35
CA PRO A 57 9.36 7.08 10.88
C PRO A 57 10.00 7.32 9.50
N PHE A 58 9.38 8.14 8.67
CA PHE A 58 9.90 8.67 7.40
C PHE A 58 10.14 10.18 7.50
N ASP A 59 11.05 10.72 6.68
CA ASP A 59 11.40 12.14 6.67
C ASP A 59 10.44 12.99 5.84
N SER A 60 9.68 12.38 4.94
CA SER A 60 8.66 13.04 4.13
C SER A 60 7.42 12.17 3.93
N SER A 61 6.28 12.80 3.61
CA SER A 61 5.07 12.07 3.23
C SER A 61 5.29 11.29 1.93
N ASP A 62 6.02 11.84 0.96
CA ASP A 62 6.31 11.18 -0.32
C ASP A 62 7.12 9.89 -0.14
N GLU A 63 8.09 9.89 0.77
CA GLU A 63 8.85 8.69 1.13
C GLU A 63 7.93 7.63 1.77
N ALA A 64 7.07 8.04 2.72
CA ALA A 64 6.11 7.15 3.36
C ALA A 64 5.12 6.54 2.34
N PHE A 65 4.58 7.35 1.43
CA PHE A 65 3.70 6.86 0.35
C PHE A 65 4.44 5.94 -0.62
N SER A 66 5.68 6.28 -1.00
CA SER A 66 6.51 5.44 -1.87
C SER A 66 6.79 4.08 -1.25
N ALA A 67 7.08 4.04 0.05
CA ALA A 67 7.26 2.80 0.80
C ALA A 67 5.97 1.98 0.88
N ALA A 68 4.82 2.63 1.14
CA ALA A 68 3.51 1.97 1.18
C ALA A 68 3.14 1.34 -0.18
N PHE A 69 3.22 2.11 -1.27
CA PHE A 69 2.87 1.62 -2.60
C PHE A 69 3.84 0.56 -3.11
N ARG A 70 5.13 0.63 -2.79
CA ARG A 70 6.08 -0.43 -3.14
C ARG A 70 5.65 -1.78 -2.55
N ARG A 71 5.17 -1.81 -1.31
CA ARG A 71 4.65 -3.04 -0.67
C ARG A 71 3.39 -3.55 -1.38
N CYS A 72 2.44 -2.67 -1.70
CA CYS A 72 1.26 -3.06 -2.47
C CYS A 72 1.64 -3.66 -3.83
N ARG A 73 2.59 -3.05 -4.55
CA ARG A 73 3.07 -3.57 -5.84
C ARG A 73 3.67 -4.97 -5.71
N HIS A 74 4.46 -5.24 -4.66
CA HIS A 74 4.97 -6.58 -4.39
C HIS A 74 3.86 -7.60 -4.07
N ALA A 75 2.86 -7.20 -3.27
CA ALA A 75 1.73 -8.05 -2.93
C ALA A 75 0.86 -8.36 -4.16
N ILE A 76 0.55 -7.35 -4.98
CA ILE A 76 -0.17 -7.48 -6.25
C ILE A 76 0.61 -8.38 -7.22
N ALA A 77 1.91 -8.16 -7.41
CA ALA A 77 2.73 -8.98 -8.30
C ALA A 77 2.76 -10.45 -7.85
N SER A 78 2.80 -10.69 -6.53
CA SER A 78 2.73 -12.04 -5.96
C SER A 78 1.36 -12.68 -6.21
N ALA A 79 0.27 -11.94 -6.02
CA ALA A 79 -1.09 -12.41 -6.29
C ALA A 79 -1.30 -12.75 -7.78
N ILE A 80 -0.84 -11.90 -8.70
CA ILE A 80 -0.88 -12.15 -10.15
C ILE A 80 -0.10 -13.42 -10.50
N ARG A 81 1.12 -13.57 -9.95
CA ARG A 81 1.95 -14.76 -10.20
C ARG A 81 1.27 -16.05 -9.72
N LEU A 82 0.69 -16.05 -8.53
CA LEU A 82 -0.02 -17.21 -7.97
C LEU A 82 -1.23 -17.59 -8.84
N ARG A 83 -2.05 -16.61 -9.23
CA ARG A 83 -3.20 -16.83 -10.12
C ARG A 83 -2.80 -17.46 -11.46
N ASN A 84 -1.70 -16.98 -12.05
CA ASN A 84 -1.20 -17.55 -13.30
C ASN A 84 -0.78 -19.01 -13.11
N LEU A 85 -0.08 -19.34 -12.02
CA LEU A 85 0.32 -20.73 -11.74
C LEU A 85 -0.87 -21.67 -11.53
N GLU A 86 -1.94 -21.21 -10.89
CA GLU A 86 -3.17 -22.00 -10.71
C GLU A 86 -3.94 -22.21 -12.01
N SER A 87 -3.84 -21.27 -12.96
CA SER A 87 -4.53 -21.35 -14.25
C SER A 87 -3.88 -22.33 -15.24
N PHE A 88 -2.67 -22.81 -14.97
CA PHE A 88 -1.93 -23.78 -15.80
C PHE A 88 -2.03 -25.23 -15.29
N ARG A 89 -2.88 -25.49 -14.28
CA ARG A 89 -3.10 -26.82 -13.71
C ARG A 89 -4.48 -27.34 -14.08
#